data_AF-A0A5B7XXR6-F1
#
_entry.id   AF-A0A5B7XXR6-F1
#
_cell.length_a   1.000
_cell.length_b   1.000
_cell.length_c   1.000
_cell.angle_alpha   90.00
_cell.angle_beta   90.00
_cell.angle_gamma   90.00
#
_symmetry.space_group_name_H-M   'P 1'
#
loop_
_entity.id
_entity.type
_entity.pdbx_description
1 polymer ?
#
loop_
_entity_poly.entity_id
_entity_poly.type
_entity_poly.pdbx_seq_one_letter_code
_entity_poly.pdbx_strand_id
1 'polypeptide(L)'
;MTHKILKMLMLTALLAGIGTSSLTNAQADSTQKTTASATLVSGVNGGIKLDSAPDVSFSAQLTGNEIKDLAGTQTDDLQVTNAGSATGWNVKVAASAMTDADGQPLAGATYGFTTTAAKPLDENNNSTATANNLSFDGAGSGEQIAMQAAPKEGLGIWQGNYAKPQMTVPANAMGGVYTATLTWTLGNTPE
;
A
#
# COMPACT_ATOMS: atom_id res chain seq x y z
N MET A 1 -30.70 12.60 -16.86
CA MET A 1 -30.38 11.82 -18.08
C MET A 1 -30.40 10.36 -17.73
N THR A 2 -31.15 9.59 -18.52
CA THR A 2 -31.57 8.21 -18.25
C THR A 2 -30.56 7.25 -18.85
N HIS A 3 -29.90 6.40 -18.05
CA HIS A 3 -29.07 5.32 -18.57
C HIS A 3 -29.68 3.95 -18.26
N LYS A 4 -30.02 3.30 -19.37
CA LYS A 4 -30.88 2.15 -19.56
C LYS A 4 -30.31 0.89 -18.92
N ILE A 5 -31.17 0.14 -18.24
CA ILE A 5 -30.94 -1.23 -17.79
C ILE A 5 -30.69 -2.11 -19.03
N LEU A 6 -29.48 -2.66 -19.16
CA LEU A 6 -29.12 -3.56 -20.26
C LEU A 6 -29.67 -4.97 -19.98
N LYS A 7 -30.44 -5.48 -20.93
CA LYS A 7 -31.19 -6.72 -20.87
C LYS A 7 -30.29 -7.96 -20.83
N MET A 8 -30.59 -8.80 -19.87
CA MET A 8 -30.24 -10.20 -19.64
C MET A 8 -30.43 -11.07 -20.90
N LEU A 9 -29.40 -11.83 -21.28
CA LEU A 9 -29.48 -12.88 -22.30
C LEU A 9 -29.33 -14.25 -21.59
N MET A 10 -30.46 -14.89 -21.26
CA MET A 10 -30.46 -16.30 -20.83
C MET A 10 -30.45 -17.19 -22.06
N LEU A 11 -29.41 -18.02 -22.19
CA LEU A 11 -29.29 -18.99 -23.27
C LEU A 11 -29.98 -20.30 -22.85
N THR A 12 -31.17 -20.56 -23.38
CA THR A 12 -31.87 -21.84 -23.29
C THR A 12 -31.42 -22.76 -24.42
N ALA A 13 -30.94 -23.96 -24.10
CA ALA A 13 -30.74 -25.02 -25.08
C ALA A 13 -31.69 -26.18 -24.78
N LEU A 14 -32.72 -26.31 -25.62
CA LEU A 14 -33.71 -27.39 -25.63
C LEU A 14 -33.39 -28.29 -26.83
N LEU A 15 -33.06 -29.57 -26.63
CA LEU A 15 -33.06 -30.56 -27.71
C LEU A 15 -33.74 -31.86 -27.26
N ALA A 16 -34.94 -32.09 -27.82
CA ALA A 16 -35.65 -33.35 -27.85
C ALA A 16 -35.25 -34.12 -29.13
N GLY A 17 -35.05 -35.44 -29.02
CA GLY A 17 -34.85 -36.32 -30.17
C GLY A 17 -35.30 -37.73 -29.85
N ILE A 18 -36.42 -38.15 -30.45
CA ILE A 18 -36.95 -39.52 -30.44
C ILE A 18 -36.54 -40.18 -31.76
N GLY A 19 -36.01 -41.40 -31.74
CA GLY A 19 -35.71 -42.19 -32.95
C GLY A 19 -35.36 -43.64 -32.62
N THR A 20 -35.99 -44.57 -33.34
CA THR A 20 -36.05 -46.02 -33.06
C THR A 20 -34.96 -46.86 -33.76
N SER A 21 -34.66 -48.00 -33.12
CA SER A 21 -34.17 -49.30 -33.64
C SER A 21 -32.65 -49.58 -33.84
N SER A 22 -32.26 -50.66 -33.16
CA SER A 22 -31.16 -51.64 -33.31
C SER A 22 -29.69 -51.25 -33.03
N LEU A 23 -29.01 -52.22 -32.35
CA LEU A 23 -27.56 -52.48 -32.27
C LEU A 23 -26.77 -51.90 -31.07
N THR A 24 -26.09 -52.83 -30.36
CA THR A 24 -24.93 -52.67 -29.45
C THR A 24 -25.02 -51.60 -28.36
N ASN A 25 -24.96 -52.02 -27.09
CA ASN A 25 -24.75 -51.12 -25.94
C ASN A 25 -23.33 -50.52 -25.94
N ALA A 26 -23.00 -49.69 -26.91
CA ALA A 26 -21.95 -48.69 -26.74
C ALA A 26 -22.62 -47.49 -26.05
N GLN A 27 -22.35 -47.30 -24.76
CA GLN A 27 -22.69 -46.03 -24.10
C GLN A 27 -21.89 -44.93 -24.82
N ALA A 28 -22.59 -44.00 -25.46
CA ALA A 28 -21.94 -42.82 -26.00
C ALA A 28 -21.47 -41.97 -24.82
N ASP A 29 -20.15 -41.80 -24.69
CA ASP A 29 -19.61 -40.84 -23.73
C ASP A 29 -20.02 -39.43 -24.17
N SER A 30 -20.93 -38.81 -23.42
CA SER A 30 -21.49 -37.50 -23.76
C SER A 30 -20.86 -36.43 -22.87
N THR A 31 -20.05 -35.55 -23.44
CA THR A 31 -19.50 -34.39 -22.74
C THR A 31 -20.38 -33.17 -22.96
N GLN A 32 -20.83 -32.54 -21.87
CA GLN A 32 -21.52 -31.25 -21.89
C GLN A 32 -20.61 -30.15 -21.34
N LYS A 33 -20.58 -28.99 -22.01
CA LYS A 33 -19.85 -27.80 -21.55
C LYS A 33 -20.85 -26.76 -21.06
N THR A 34 -20.64 -26.25 -19.86
CA THR A 34 -21.38 -25.13 -19.28
C THR A 34 -20.42 -23.97 -19.01
N THR A 35 -20.95 -22.78 -18.69
CA THR A 35 -20.13 -21.59 -18.40
C THR A 35 -20.58 -20.97 -17.08
N ALA A 36 -19.63 -20.66 -16.21
CA ALA A 36 -19.82 -19.80 -15.05
C ALA A 36 -19.35 -18.38 -15.39
N SER A 37 -20.04 -17.35 -14.88
CA SER A 37 -19.67 -15.95 -15.10
C SER A 37 -19.82 -15.13 -13.81
N ALA A 38 -19.00 -14.08 -13.67
CA ALA A 38 -19.05 -13.14 -12.57
C ALA A 38 -18.86 -11.71 -13.09
N THR A 39 -19.51 -10.74 -12.44
CA THR A 39 -19.32 -9.31 -12.71
C THR A 39 -18.84 -8.65 -11.42
N LEU A 40 -17.68 -8.00 -11.49
CA LEU A 40 -17.06 -7.29 -10.38
C LEU A 40 -16.99 -5.80 -10.71
N VAL A 41 -17.20 -4.95 -9.71
CA VAL A 41 -17.11 -3.49 -9.84
C VAL A 41 -16.07 -2.97 -8.84
N SER A 42 -15.24 -2.05 -9.28
CA SER A 42 -14.29 -1.37 -8.40
C SER A 42 -15.01 -0.46 -7.40
N GLY A 43 -14.36 -0.17 -6.29
CA GLY A 43 -14.83 0.80 -5.31
C GLY A 43 -14.95 2.22 -5.90
N VAL A 44 -15.67 3.08 -5.20
CA VAL A 44 -15.86 4.49 -5.57
C VAL A 44 -14.52 5.24 -5.69
N ASN A 45 -14.48 6.30 -6.51
CA ASN A 45 -13.32 7.19 -6.72
C ASN A 45 -12.04 6.53 -7.25
N GLY A 46 -12.16 5.55 -8.16
CA GLY A 46 -10.98 4.91 -8.75
C GLY A 46 -10.26 3.94 -7.81
N GLY A 47 -10.84 3.65 -6.64
CA GLY A 47 -10.50 2.51 -5.79
C GLY A 47 -9.28 2.66 -4.90
N ILE A 48 -8.35 3.59 -5.16
CA ILE A 48 -7.10 3.70 -4.41
C ILE A 48 -7.13 4.87 -3.41
N LYS A 49 -6.78 4.61 -2.14
CA LYS A 49 -6.72 5.61 -1.07
C LYS A 49 -5.53 5.38 -0.14
N LEU A 50 -4.97 6.47 0.38
CA LEU A 50 -4.03 6.49 1.50
C LEU A 50 -4.87 6.61 2.78
N ASP A 51 -4.91 5.54 3.56
CA ASP A 51 -5.74 5.42 4.76
C ASP A 51 -5.09 6.08 5.98
N SER A 52 -3.81 5.83 6.17
CA SER A 52 -3.02 6.34 7.30
C SER A 52 -1.55 6.46 6.91
N ALA A 53 -0.84 7.32 7.63
CA ALA A 53 0.61 7.45 7.59
C ALA A 53 1.14 7.69 9.02
N PRO A 54 2.36 7.23 9.35
CA PRO A 54 2.87 7.30 10.71
C PRO A 54 3.30 8.72 11.10
N ASP A 55 2.88 9.18 12.29
CA ASP A 55 3.60 10.22 13.03
C ASP A 55 4.70 9.59 13.87
N VAL A 56 5.82 10.28 14.05
CA VAL A 56 6.95 9.79 14.84
C VAL A 56 7.41 10.78 15.88
N SER A 57 7.87 10.26 17.01
CA SER A 57 8.50 11.08 18.05
C SER A 57 9.71 10.38 18.66
N PHE A 58 10.71 11.19 19.00
CA PHE A 58 11.95 10.78 19.64
C PHE A 58 12.17 11.64 20.88
N SER A 59 12.76 11.07 21.93
CA SER A 59 13.07 11.81 23.15
C SER A 59 14.38 11.30 23.75
N ALA A 60 15.26 12.23 24.13
CA ALA A 60 16.55 11.91 24.73
C ALA A 60 17.07 13.05 25.58
N GLN A 61 18.02 12.74 26.47
CA GLN A 61 18.60 13.76 27.35
C GLN A 61 19.79 14.54 26.78
N LEU A 62 20.55 14.18 25.74
CA LEU A 62 21.85 14.83 25.43
C LEU A 62 22.87 14.87 26.60
N THR A 63 24.14 14.64 26.26
CA THR A 63 25.26 14.57 27.23
C THR A 63 26.44 15.43 26.79
N GLY A 64 26.43 15.91 25.54
CA GLY A 64 27.43 16.82 24.98
C GLY A 64 28.75 16.16 24.59
N ASN A 65 28.88 14.84 24.72
CA ASN A 65 30.15 14.12 24.51
C ASN A 65 30.04 12.85 23.64
N GLU A 66 28.84 12.49 23.16
CA GLU A 66 28.61 11.26 22.40
C GLU A 66 27.47 11.43 21.39
N ILE A 67 27.53 10.63 20.32
CA ILE A 67 26.40 10.41 19.41
C ILE A 67 25.36 9.58 20.15
N LYS A 68 24.07 9.89 19.97
CA LYS A 68 22.97 9.12 20.56
C LYS A 68 22.13 8.46 19.49
N ASP A 69 21.92 7.16 19.64
CA ASP A 69 20.93 6.40 18.88
C ASP A 69 19.66 6.22 19.70
N LEU A 70 18.54 6.62 19.12
CA LEU A 70 17.25 6.73 19.77
C LEU A 70 16.25 5.82 19.07
N ALA A 71 15.58 4.98 19.86
CA ALA A 71 14.34 4.35 19.42
C ALA A 71 13.19 5.34 19.61
N GLY A 72 12.45 5.60 18.53
CA GLY A 72 11.26 6.43 18.56
C GLY A 72 9.99 5.65 18.83
N THR A 73 8.90 6.38 18.87
CA THR A 73 7.53 5.84 18.87
C THR A 73 6.82 6.26 17.59
N GLN A 74 5.79 5.52 17.20
CA GLN A 74 4.90 5.87 16.10
C GLN A 74 3.43 5.66 16.50
N THR A 75 2.53 6.47 15.97
CA THR A 75 1.09 6.39 16.25
C THR A 75 0.39 5.31 15.42
N ASP A 76 0.66 5.29 14.11
CA ASP A 76 0.05 4.39 13.13
C ASP A 76 1.12 3.73 12.24
N ASP A 77 0.69 2.91 11.28
CA ASP A 77 1.51 2.44 10.17
C ASP A 77 1.01 3.06 8.85
N LEU A 78 1.84 3.00 7.81
CA LEU A 78 1.42 3.38 6.47
C LEU A 78 0.40 2.37 5.95
N GLN A 79 -0.81 2.82 5.57
CA GLN A 79 -1.84 1.95 5.01
C GLN A 79 -2.42 2.50 3.71
N VAL A 80 -2.55 1.63 2.71
CA VAL A 80 -3.19 1.92 1.42
C VAL A 80 -4.26 0.89 1.14
N THR A 81 -5.43 1.35 0.69
CA THR A 81 -6.45 0.47 0.12
C THR A 81 -6.55 0.67 -1.37
N ASN A 82 -6.57 -0.42 -2.12
CA ASN A 82 -6.93 -0.49 -3.54
C ASN A 82 -8.13 -1.42 -3.76
N ALA A 83 -9.32 -0.83 -3.83
CA ALA A 83 -10.60 -1.49 -4.06
C ALA A 83 -10.83 -1.85 -5.55
N GLY A 84 -9.88 -2.57 -6.16
CA GLY A 84 -10.06 -3.15 -7.49
C GLY A 84 -9.62 -2.27 -8.66
N SER A 85 -8.67 -1.37 -8.48
CA SER A 85 -8.03 -0.61 -9.56
C SER A 85 -6.81 -1.35 -10.11
N ALA A 86 -6.73 -1.42 -11.45
CA ALA A 86 -5.64 -2.09 -12.16
C ALA A 86 -4.44 -1.17 -12.48
N THR A 87 -4.48 0.11 -12.10
CA THR A 87 -3.45 1.10 -12.50
C THR A 87 -2.13 0.97 -11.75
N GLY A 88 -2.13 0.29 -10.60
CA GLY A 88 -1.03 0.36 -9.64
C GLY A 88 -0.99 1.69 -8.89
N TRP A 89 -0.07 1.81 -7.94
CA TRP A 89 0.07 2.99 -7.06
C TRP A 89 1.46 3.09 -6.44
N ASN A 90 1.82 4.27 -5.96
CA ASN A 90 2.94 4.47 -5.05
C ASN A 90 2.60 5.53 -4.00
N VAL A 91 3.17 5.38 -2.81
CA VAL A 91 3.19 6.39 -1.78
C VAL A 91 4.60 6.91 -1.65
N LYS A 92 4.78 8.21 -1.81
CA LYS A 92 6.03 8.91 -1.57
C LYS A 92 5.97 9.67 -0.26
N VAL A 93 7.13 9.86 0.36
CA VAL A 93 7.29 10.68 1.55
C VAL A 93 8.47 11.63 1.37
N ALA A 94 8.25 12.90 1.72
CA ALA A 94 9.30 13.90 1.84
C ALA A 94 9.34 14.43 3.28
N ALA A 95 10.52 14.81 3.75
CA ALA A 95 10.72 15.38 5.07
C ALA A 95 11.19 16.83 4.95
N SER A 96 10.50 17.76 5.62
CA SER A 96 11.07 19.09 5.83
C SER A 96 12.31 19.02 6.73
N ALA A 97 13.08 20.11 6.79
CA ALA A 97 14.08 20.26 7.83
C ALA A 97 13.43 20.11 9.22
N MET A 98 14.14 19.45 10.13
CA MET A 98 13.79 19.33 11.53
C MET A 98 14.36 20.53 12.27
N THR A 99 13.51 21.52 12.55
CA THR A 99 13.93 22.82 13.08
C THR A 99 13.35 23.11 14.45
N ASP A 100 14.07 23.88 15.25
CA ASP A 100 13.53 24.46 16.48
C ASP A 100 12.58 25.63 16.19
N ALA A 101 12.09 26.28 17.25
CA ALA A 101 11.17 27.42 17.15
C ALA A 101 11.78 28.65 16.47
N ASP A 102 13.12 28.77 16.44
CA ASP A 102 13.85 29.86 15.79
C ASP A 102 14.25 29.49 14.34
N GLY A 103 13.87 28.29 13.88
CA GLY A 103 14.18 27.78 12.54
C GLY A 103 15.57 27.18 12.41
N GLN A 104 16.30 26.97 13.51
CA GLN A 104 17.61 26.33 13.46
C GLN A 104 17.46 24.83 13.26
N PRO A 105 18.14 24.24 12.25
CA PRO A 105 18.03 22.81 11.99
C PRO A 105 18.78 22.01 13.05
N LEU A 106 18.29 20.80 13.33
CA LEU A 106 19.03 19.77 14.05
C LEU A 106 20.09 19.14 13.12
N ALA A 107 21.12 19.93 12.81
CA ALA A 107 22.12 19.59 11.82
C ALA A 107 22.88 18.31 12.18
N GLY A 108 23.05 17.42 11.19
CA GLY A 108 23.79 16.17 11.33
C GLY A 108 23.01 15.04 12.02
N ALA A 109 21.76 15.27 12.43
CA ALA A 109 20.88 14.19 12.83
C ALA A 109 20.36 13.42 11.61
N THR A 110 20.08 12.14 11.78
CA THR A 110 19.38 11.31 10.79
C THR A 110 18.29 10.52 11.48
N TYR A 111 17.21 10.23 10.79
CA TYR A 111 16.14 9.39 11.31
C TYR A 111 15.45 8.61 10.19
N GLY A 112 14.82 7.50 10.52
CA GLY A 112 14.28 6.64 9.48
C GLY A 112 13.36 5.55 9.97
N PHE A 113 12.73 4.89 9.00
CA PHE A 113 11.87 3.74 9.20
C PHE A 113 12.48 2.53 8.51
N THR A 114 12.38 1.37 9.16
CA THR A 114 12.79 0.10 8.57
C THR A 114 11.58 -0.80 8.41
N THR A 115 11.53 -1.55 7.31
CA THR A 115 10.50 -2.54 7.03
C THR A 115 11.15 -3.80 6.49
N THR A 116 10.53 -4.95 6.73
CA THR A 116 10.94 -6.22 6.13
C THR A 116 10.21 -6.50 4.82
N ALA A 117 8.96 -6.02 4.69
CA ALA A 117 8.12 -6.11 3.50
C ALA A 117 6.78 -5.39 3.76
N ALA A 118 6.09 -4.98 2.69
CA ALA A 118 4.67 -4.66 2.79
C ALA A 118 3.86 -5.92 3.13
N LYS A 119 2.80 -5.79 3.93
CA LYS A 119 1.94 -6.91 4.33
C LYS A 119 0.47 -6.65 3.92
N PRO A 120 -0.21 -7.59 3.26
CA PRO A 120 -1.64 -7.46 3.05
C PRO A 120 -2.39 -7.71 4.36
N LEU A 121 -3.51 -7.01 4.56
CA LEU A 121 -4.37 -7.25 5.73
C LEU A 121 -5.13 -8.58 5.64
N ASP A 122 -5.47 -9.01 4.42
CA ASP A 122 -6.00 -10.34 4.15
C ASP A 122 -4.85 -11.29 3.79
N GLU A 123 -4.65 -12.33 4.60
CA GLU A 123 -3.56 -13.31 4.43
C GLU A 123 -3.73 -14.19 3.18
N ASN A 124 -4.93 -14.23 2.60
CA ASN A 124 -5.19 -14.94 1.34
C ASN A 124 -5.01 -14.05 0.10
N ASN A 125 -4.64 -12.79 0.29
CA ASN A 125 -4.37 -11.88 -0.81
C ASN A 125 -3.13 -12.33 -1.59
N ASN A 126 -3.33 -12.63 -2.87
CA ASN A 126 -2.29 -13.12 -3.77
C ASN A 126 -1.70 -12.03 -4.67
N SER A 127 -2.14 -10.78 -4.50
CA SER A 127 -1.52 -9.62 -5.14
C SER A 127 -0.25 -9.22 -4.37
N THR A 128 0.55 -8.32 -4.93
CA THR A 128 1.85 -7.92 -4.38
C THR A 128 1.96 -6.41 -4.20
N ALA A 129 2.65 -6.00 -3.15
CA ALA A 129 3.14 -4.64 -2.96
C ALA A 129 4.52 -4.70 -2.30
N THR A 130 5.31 -3.66 -2.44
CA THR A 130 6.63 -3.53 -1.80
C THR A 130 6.66 -2.30 -0.93
N ALA A 131 7.38 -2.38 0.19
CA ALA A 131 7.69 -1.25 1.06
C ALA A 131 9.21 -1.11 1.16
N ASN A 132 9.69 0.12 1.22
CA ASN A 132 11.12 0.44 1.28
C ASN A 132 11.48 1.03 2.63
N ASN A 133 12.73 0.79 3.06
CA ASN A 133 13.33 1.54 4.15
C ASN A 133 13.43 3.02 3.79
N LEU A 134 13.25 3.87 4.80
CA LEU A 134 13.23 5.33 4.65
C LEU A 134 14.32 5.93 5.53
N SER A 135 15.03 6.93 5.02
CA SER A 135 16.08 7.64 5.77
C SER A 135 16.04 9.12 5.47
N PHE A 136 15.98 9.94 6.50
CA PHE A 136 15.86 11.38 6.42
C PHE A 136 17.00 12.06 7.17
N ASP A 137 17.51 13.14 6.62
CA ASP A 137 18.43 14.05 7.29
C ASP A 137 17.64 15.07 8.13
N GLY A 138 18.17 15.47 9.27
CA GLY A 138 17.64 16.56 10.09
C GLY A 138 17.60 17.91 9.36
N ALA A 139 18.39 18.10 8.30
CA ALA A 139 18.29 19.24 7.39
C ALA A 139 17.14 19.13 6.36
N GLY A 140 16.42 18.00 6.34
CA GLY A 140 15.34 17.70 5.42
C GLY A 140 15.79 16.75 4.31
N SER A 141 14.82 16.18 3.61
CA SER A 141 15.07 15.18 2.57
C SER A 141 13.99 15.23 1.51
N GLY A 142 14.42 15.05 0.26
CA GLY A 142 13.52 14.95 -0.89
C GLY A 142 12.63 13.70 -0.83
N GLU A 143 11.78 13.57 -1.84
CA GLU A 143 10.84 12.46 -1.95
C GLU A 143 11.55 11.10 -2.01
N GLN A 144 11.03 10.15 -1.25
CA GLN A 144 11.40 8.75 -1.26
C GLN A 144 10.14 7.91 -1.46
N ILE A 145 10.24 6.82 -2.23
CA ILE A 145 9.12 5.88 -2.38
C ILE A 145 9.05 5.03 -1.11
N ALA A 146 7.98 5.17 -0.35
CA ALA A 146 7.75 4.40 0.86
C ALA A 146 7.12 3.03 0.57
N MET A 147 6.08 3.00 -0.26
CA MET A 147 5.37 1.77 -0.61
C MET A 147 4.81 1.88 -2.02
N GLN A 148 4.81 0.79 -2.78
CA GLN A 148 4.31 0.78 -4.16
C GLN A 148 3.74 -0.56 -4.59
N ALA A 149 2.94 -0.53 -5.65
CA ALA A 149 2.48 -1.69 -6.37
C ALA A 149 2.42 -1.42 -7.88
N ALA A 150 2.82 -2.41 -8.65
CA ALA A 150 2.77 -2.37 -10.11
C ALA A 150 1.30 -2.38 -10.63
N PRO A 151 1.08 -2.09 -11.93
CA PRO A 151 -0.24 -2.27 -12.53
C PRO A 151 -0.75 -3.70 -12.36
N LYS A 152 -2.05 -3.84 -12.07
CA LYS A 152 -2.74 -5.10 -11.70
C LYS A 152 -2.27 -5.74 -10.39
N GLU A 153 -1.38 -5.09 -9.67
CA GLU A 153 -0.92 -5.49 -8.35
C GLU A 153 -1.42 -4.54 -7.26
N GLY A 154 -1.08 -4.82 -6.00
CA GLY A 154 -1.46 -4.06 -4.83
C GLY A 154 -2.96 -3.94 -4.66
N LEU A 155 -3.74 -4.96 -5.05
CA LEU A 155 -5.19 -5.02 -4.79
C LEU A 155 -5.44 -5.32 -3.31
N GLY A 156 -6.53 -4.81 -2.73
CA GLY A 156 -6.87 -5.01 -1.32
C GLY A 156 -6.26 -3.95 -0.40
N ILE A 157 -6.09 -4.28 0.87
CA ILE A 157 -5.55 -3.37 1.90
C ILE A 157 -4.13 -3.79 2.25
N TRP A 158 -3.20 -2.84 2.21
CA TRP A 158 -1.77 -3.06 2.37
C TRP A 158 -1.22 -2.17 3.48
N GLN A 159 -0.33 -2.74 4.30
CA GLN A 159 0.42 -2.06 5.35
C GLN A 159 1.90 -2.04 5.01
N GLY A 160 2.58 -0.92 5.29
CA GLY A 160 4.03 -0.78 5.12
C GLY A 160 4.84 -1.67 6.07
N ASN A 161 4.25 -2.07 7.19
CA ASN A 161 4.82 -2.92 8.24
C ASN A 161 6.14 -2.34 8.78
N TYR A 162 6.16 -1.03 9.00
CA TYR A 162 7.33 -0.35 9.53
C TYR A 162 7.57 -0.70 11.00
N ALA A 163 8.81 -1.04 11.32
CA ALA A 163 9.29 -1.17 12.69
C ALA A 163 9.45 0.21 13.34
N LYS A 164 9.66 0.21 14.66
CA LYS A 164 9.85 1.44 15.43
C LYS A 164 10.95 2.30 14.82
N PRO A 165 10.68 3.59 14.58
CA PRO A 165 11.62 4.47 13.90
C PRO A 165 12.88 4.64 14.75
N GLN A 166 14.01 4.90 14.09
CA GLN A 166 15.29 5.15 14.75
C GLN A 166 15.81 6.53 14.38
N MET A 167 16.56 7.16 15.29
CA MET A 167 17.21 8.45 15.07
C MET A 167 18.61 8.45 15.65
N THR A 168 19.57 8.97 14.89
CA THR A 168 20.92 9.26 15.35
C THR A 168 21.06 10.77 15.54
N VAL A 169 21.48 11.21 16.73
CA VAL A 169 21.67 12.62 17.10
C VAL A 169 23.15 12.86 17.38
N PRO A 170 23.78 13.89 16.77
CA PRO A 170 25.20 14.14 16.96
C PRO A 170 25.50 14.76 18.33
N ALA A 171 26.74 14.59 18.80
CA ALA A 171 27.17 15.02 20.14
C ALA A 171 27.08 16.54 20.38
N ASN A 172 27.17 17.33 19.30
CA ASN A 172 27.10 18.79 19.33
C ASN A 172 25.68 19.34 19.12
N ALA A 173 24.65 18.49 19.16
CA ALA A 173 23.26 18.92 19.13
C ALA A 173 22.94 19.82 20.34
N MET A 174 22.15 20.87 20.12
CA MET A 174 21.65 21.73 21.18
C MET A 174 20.34 21.20 21.73
N GLY A 175 20.13 21.33 23.04
CA GLY A 175 18.86 20.96 23.67
C GLY A 175 17.72 21.86 23.19
N GLY A 176 16.59 21.26 22.84
CA GLY A 176 15.43 21.97 22.31
C GLY A 176 14.35 21.01 21.81
N VAL A 177 13.23 21.58 21.38
CA VAL A 177 12.18 20.85 20.67
C VAL A 177 12.35 21.15 19.19
N TYR A 178 12.60 20.11 18.39
CA TYR A 178 12.72 20.23 16.94
C TYR A 178 11.58 19.46 16.28
N THR A 179 10.99 20.03 15.24
CA THR A 179 9.89 19.42 14.50
C THR A 179 10.17 19.40 13.01
N ALA A 180 9.77 18.32 12.36
CA ALA A 180 9.77 18.18 10.91
C ALA A 180 8.36 17.76 10.46
N THR A 181 7.97 18.18 9.26
CA THR A 181 6.75 17.70 8.61
C THR A 181 7.11 16.58 7.65
N LEU A 182 6.51 15.40 7.83
CA LEU A 182 6.53 14.32 6.84
C LEU A 182 5.32 14.45 5.92
N THR A 183 5.56 14.69 4.64
CA THR A 183 4.49 14.84 3.64
C THR A 183 4.34 13.56 2.85
N TRP A 184 3.24 12.85 3.07
CA TRP A 184 2.92 11.59 2.39
C TRP A 184 1.98 11.83 1.21
N THR A 185 2.38 11.38 0.02
CA THR A 185 1.65 11.62 -1.22
C THR A 185 1.35 10.31 -1.92
N LEU A 186 0.07 10.05 -2.20
CA LEU A 186 -0.36 8.93 -3.04
C LEU A 186 -0.35 9.34 -4.52
N GLY A 187 0.37 8.57 -5.34
CA GLY A 187 0.38 8.67 -6.79
C GLY A 187 -0.25 7.44 -7.45
N ASN A 188 -1.04 7.67 -8.51
CA ASN A 188 -1.71 6.62 -9.29
C ASN A 188 -0.94 6.22 -10.57
N THR A 189 0.37 6.48 -10.63
CA THR A 189 1.26 6.07 -11.72
C THR A 189 2.52 5.45 -11.11
N PRO A 190 2.69 4.11 -11.14
CA PRO A 190 3.87 3.45 -10.60
C PRO A 190 5.15 3.96 -11.30
N GLU A 191 6.21 4.19 -10.53
CA GLU A 191 7.57 4.47 -11.01
C GLU A 191 8.43 3.20 -11.04
#